data_AF-A0A0A9YNW9-F1
#
_entry.id   AF-A0A0A9YNW9-F1
#
_cell.length_a   1.000
_cell.length_b   1.000
_cell.length_c   1.000
_cell.angle_alpha   90.00
_cell.angle_beta   90.00
_cell.angle_gamma   90.00
#
_symmetry.space_group_name_H-M   'P 1'
#
loop_
_entity.id
_entity.type
_entity.pdbx_description
1 polymer ?
#
loop_
_entity_poly.entity_id
_entity_poly.type
_entity_poly.pdbx_seq_one_letter_code
_entity_poly.pdbx_strand_id
1 'polypeptide(L)'
;KFRNARQLPRESFSEFYARLRSLASTCDFNNRLDFELTMQILVGTRMDSLQKKILGKSDITLDKVLEFGRTEEAVSSQSADLQKKDNPDVDVRQVSAPSRATLRK
;
A
#
# COMPACT_ATOMS: atom_id res chain seq x y z
N LYS A 1 14.33 -13.45 14.74
CA LYS A 1 14.80 -14.50 13.80
C LYS A 1 14.16 -14.26 12.44
N PHE A 2 14.95 -14.33 11.35
CA PHE A 2 14.51 -13.98 9.98
C PHE A 2 13.24 -14.71 9.53
N ARG A 3 13.19 -16.06 9.63
CA ARG A 3 12.08 -16.87 9.09
C ARG A 3 10.72 -16.63 9.75
N ASN A 4 10.72 -16.15 10.99
CA ASN A 4 9.49 -15.88 11.75
C ASN A 4 9.04 -14.42 11.61
N ALA A 5 9.79 -13.58 10.89
CA ALA A 5 9.45 -12.18 10.72
C ALA A 5 8.17 -12.03 9.88
N ARG A 6 7.21 -11.29 10.43
CA ARG A 6 6.00 -10.80 9.78
C ARG A 6 5.96 -9.28 9.89
N GLN A 7 5.36 -8.61 8.92
CA GLN A 7 5.14 -7.17 8.98
C GLN A 7 4.19 -6.85 10.14
N LEU A 8 4.58 -5.90 10.98
CA LEU A 8 3.79 -5.49 12.14
C LEU A 8 2.60 -4.61 11.72
N PRO A 9 1.53 -4.50 12.54
CA PRO A 9 0.33 -3.74 12.16
C PRO A 9 0.50 -2.27 11.80
N ARG A 10 1.54 -1.63 12.31
CA ARG A 10 1.85 -0.20 12.06
C ARG A 10 3.21 -0.01 11.39
N GLU A 11 3.79 -1.09 10.89
CA GLU A 11 5.08 -1.06 10.21
C GLU A 11 4.84 -0.87 8.71
N SER A 12 5.44 0.16 8.15
CA SER A 12 5.49 0.39 6.71
C SER A 12 6.21 -0.78 6.01
N PHE A 13 5.92 -0.98 4.72
CA PHE A 13 6.65 -1.94 3.90
C PHE A 13 8.15 -1.64 3.90
N SER A 14 8.51 -0.37 3.82
CA SER A 14 9.90 0.10 3.83
C SER A 14 10.61 -0.25 5.14
N GLU A 15 9.97 -0.04 6.30
CA GLU A 15 10.50 -0.45 7.61
C GLU A 15 10.59 -1.97 7.73
N PHE A 16 9.57 -2.70 7.26
CA PHE A 16 9.58 -4.16 7.27
C PHE A 16 10.78 -4.71 6.49
N TYR A 17 11.03 -4.20 5.28
CA TYR A 17 12.19 -4.59 4.47
C TYR A 17 13.51 -4.27 5.17
N ALA A 18 13.66 -3.07 5.75
CA ALA A 18 14.86 -2.69 6.48
C ALA A 18 15.14 -3.65 7.66
N ARG A 19 14.09 -4.03 8.40
CA ARG A 19 14.20 -5.01 9.49
C ARG A 19 14.54 -6.41 8.97
N LEU A 20 13.98 -6.83 7.83
CA LEU A 20 14.36 -8.11 7.20
C LEU A 20 15.84 -8.13 6.80
N ARG A 21 16.36 -7.05 6.21
CA ARG A 21 17.78 -6.86 5.89
C ARG A 21 18.65 -7.00 7.14
N SER A 22 18.29 -6.33 8.23
CA SER A 22 19.00 -6.43 9.51
C SER A 22 18.98 -7.87 10.05
N LEU A 23 17.83 -8.54 10.06
CA LEU A 23 17.72 -9.93 10.51
C LEU A 23 18.45 -10.93 9.61
N ALA A 24 18.56 -10.66 8.31
CA ALA A 24 19.27 -11.51 7.36
C ALA A 24 20.79 -11.38 7.49
N SER A 25 21.31 -10.28 8.05
CA SER A 25 22.75 -10.07 8.25
C SER A 25 23.40 -11.12 9.16
N THR A 26 22.59 -11.78 10.00
CA THR A 26 23.04 -12.86 10.88
C THR A 26 22.79 -14.26 10.28
N CYS A 27 22.53 -14.35 8.98
CA CYS A 27 22.21 -15.60 8.29
C CYS A 27 23.19 -15.87 7.14
N ASP A 28 23.63 -17.13 7.02
CA ASP A 28 24.57 -17.56 5.96
C ASP A 28 23.83 -17.86 4.65
N PHE A 29 23.25 -16.84 4.04
CA PHE A 29 22.52 -16.97 2.76
C PHE A 29 23.41 -16.93 1.52
N ASN A 30 24.70 -16.61 1.67
CA ASN A 30 25.66 -16.54 0.55
C ASN A 30 25.11 -15.71 -0.62
N ASN A 31 25.14 -16.26 -1.83
CA ASN A 31 24.63 -15.62 -3.05
C ASN A 31 23.10 -15.66 -3.20
N ARG A 32 22.35 -16.15 -2.19
CA ARG A 32 20.89 -16.28 -2.23
C ARG A 32 20.15 -15.24 -1.40
N LEU A 33 20.84 -14.24 -0.85
CA LEU A 33 20.23 -13.23 0.02
C LEU A 33 18.96 -12.60 -0.59
N ASP A 34 19.01 -12.22 -1.87
CA ASP A 34 17.87 -11.57 -2.53
C ASP A 34 16.68 -12.49 -2.73
N PHE A 35 16.95 -13.76 -3.05
CA PHE A 35 15.93 -14.79 -3.10
C PHE A 35 15.28 -14.97 -1.73
N GLU A 36 16.09 -15.04 -0.66
CA GLU A 36 15.58 -15.26 0.69
C GLU A 36 14.78 -14.07 1.22
N LEU A 37 15.21 -12.85 0.93
CA LEU A 37 14.46 -11.63 1.20
C LEU A 37 13.12 -11.63 0.46
N THR A 38 13.13 -11.98 -0.82
CA THR A 38 11.91 -12.07 -1.66
C THR A 38 10.92 -13.07 -1.08
N MET A 39 11.39 -14.28 -0.73
CA MET A 39 10.55 -15.31 -0.12
C MET A 39 10.00 -14.86 1.24
N GLN A 40 10.82 -14.21 2.06
CA GLN A 40 10.37 -13.75 3.37
C GLN A 40 9.38 -12.58 3.28
N ILE A 41 9.54 -11.69 2.28
CA ILE A 41 8.55 -10.66 1.97
C ILE A 41 7.23 -11.31 1.56
N LEU A 42 7.26 -12.28 0.64
CA LEU A 42 6.08 -13.00 0.17
C LEU A 42 5.27 -13.60 1.32
N VAL A 43 5.92 -14.34 2.22
CA VAL A 43 5.22 -15.00 3.35
C VAL A 43 4.94 -14.07 4.53
N GLY A 44 5.57 -12.90 4.58
CA GLY A 44 5.62 -12.06 5.76
C GLY A 44 4.93 -10.71 5.64
N THR A 45 4.67 -10.22 4.43
CA THR A 45 3.95 -8.96 4.20
C THR A 45 2.47 -9.07 4.59
N ARG A 46 1.87 -7.93 4.94
CA ARG A 46 0.42 -7.75 5.14
C ARG A 46 -0.30 -7.30 3.87
N MET A 47 0.44 -7.09 2.78
CA MET A 47 -0.08 -6.56 1.53
C MET A 47 -0.46 -7.69 0.57
N ASP A 48 -1.72 -8.10 0.59
CA ASP A 48 -2.24 -9.19 -0.26
C ASP A 48 -2.02 -8.92 -1.76
N SER A 49 -2.10 -7.66 -2.17
CA SER A 49 -1.84 -7.22 -3.55
C SER A 49 -0.40 -7.46 -3.98
N LEU A 50 0.58 -7.20 -3.10
CA LEU A 50 1.98 -7.50 -3.33
C LEU A 50 2.22 -9.01 -3.41
N GLN A 51 1.61 -9.80 -2.52
CA GLN A 51 1.73 -11.26 -2.56
C GLN A 51 1.26 -11.83 -3.91
N LYS A 52 0.08 -11.38 -4.38
CA LYS A 52 -0.45 -11.78 -5.69
C LYS A 52 0.49 -11.40 -6.84
N LYS A 53 1.09 -10.20 -6.80
CA LYS A 53 2.07 -9.76 -7.81
C LYS A 53 3.33 -10.62 -7.83
N ILE A 54 3.84 -11.01 -6.66
CA ILE A 54 5.01 -11.88 -6.55
C ILE A 54 4.69 -13.26 -7.14
N LEU A 55 3.56 -13.86 -6.75
CA LEU A 55 3.16 -15.19 -7.20
C LEU A 55 2.78 -15.25 -8.68
N GLY A 56 2.32 -14.13 -9.26
CA GLY A 56 1.89 -14.05 -10.65
C GLY A 56 2.99 -13.78 -11.67
N LYS A 57 4.25 -13.57 -11.24
CA LYS A 57 5.38 -13.24 -12.14
C LYS A 57 6.42 -14.35 -12.14
N SER A 58 6.82 -14.81 -13.32
CA SER A 58 7.85 -15.84 -13.51
C SER A 58 9.27 -15.30 -13.33
N ASP A 59 9.49 -14.00 -13.55
CA ASP A 59 10.80 -13.34 -13.56
C ASP A 59 10.94 -12.31 -12.41
N ILE A 60 10.40 -12.66 -11.25
CA ILE A 60 10.38 -11.78 -10.09
C ILE A 60 11.78 -11.66 -9.47
N THR A 61 12.22 -10.42 -9.24
CA THR A 61 13.50 -10.08 -8.59
C THR A 61 13.22 -9.25 -7.34
N LEU A 62 14.17 -9.21 -6.39
CA LEU A 62 14.01 -8.41 -5.18
C LEU A 62 13.72 -6.95 -5.52
N ASP A 63 14.45 -6.36 -6.48
CA ASP A 63 14.24 -4.96 -6.88
C ASP A 63 12.80 -4.69 -7.36
N LYS A 64 12.24 -5.58 -8.20
CA LYS A 64 10.85 -5.48 -8.64
C LYS A 64 9.87 -5.59 -7.47
N VAL A 65 10.13 -6.49 -6.51
CA VAL A 65 9.31 -6.62 -5.29
C VAL A 65 9.34 -5.33 -4.47
N LEU A 66 10.51 -4.72 -4.32
CA LEU A 66 10.67 -3.47 -3.57
C LEU A 66 9.99 -2.29 -4.27
N GLU A 67 10.06 -2.22 -5.60
CA GLU A 67 9.33 -1.23 -6.40
C GLU A 67 7.82 -1.38 -6.21
N PHE A 68 7.27 -2.60 -6.36
CA PHE A 68 5.84 -2.85 -6.18
C PHE A 68 5.37 -2.56 -4.75
N GLY A 69 6.14 -2.98 -3.75
CA GLY A 69 5.79 -2.75 -2.35
C GLY A 69 5.75 -1.26 -2.00
N ARG A 70 6.76 -0.48 -2.41
CA ARG A 70 6.77 0.98 -2.22
C ARG A 70 5.65 1.69 -2.99
N THR A 71 5.36 1.23 -4.20
CA THR A 71 4.26 1.79 -5.01
C THR A 71 2.92 1.59 -4.32
N GLU A 72 2.65 0.38 -3.83
CA GLU A 72 1.38 0.10 -3.14
C GLU A 72 1.26 0.82 -1.79
N GLU A 73 2.36 0.98 -1.06
CA GLU A 73 2.42 1.83 0.13
C GLU A 73 2.06 3.29 -0.17
N ALA A 74 2.63 3.86 -1.24
CA ALA A 74 2.30 5.21 -1.70
C ALA A 74 0.85 5.34 -2.17
N VAL A 75 0.33 4.36 -2.90
CA VAL A 75 -1.07 4.35 -3.36
C VAL A 75 -2.04 4.27 -2.18
N SER A 76 -1.76 3.41 -1.20
CA SER A 76 -2.60 3.25 -0.01
C SER A 76 -2.66 4.52 0.83
N SER A 77 -1.51 5.18 1.05
CA SER A 77 -1.46 6.45 1.79
C SER A 77 -2.22 7.57 1.06
N GLN A 78 -1.98 7.76 -0.23
CA GLN A 78 -2.66 8.79 -1.02
C GLN A 78 -4.17 8.54 -1.13
N SER A 79 -4.59 7.28 -1.29
CA SER A 79 -6.01 6.92 -1.37
C SER A 79 -6.74 7.24 -0.07
N ALA A 80 -6.10 6.99 1.08
CA ALA A 80 -6.65 7.34 2.39
C ALA A 80 -6.81 8.86 2.57
N ASP A 81 -5.87 9.65 2.04
CA ASP A 81 -5.93 11.12 2.09
C ASP A 81 -7.04 11.69 1.20
N LEU A 82 -7.26 11.11 0.01
CA LEU A 82 -8.36 11.48 -0.88
C LEU A 82 -9.72 11.19 -0.26
N GLN A 83 -9.90 10.00 0.33
CA GLN A 83 -11.15 9.61 0.98
C GLN A 83 -11.49 10.49 2.20
N LYS A 84 -10.49 10.99 2.93
CA LYS A 84 -10.71 11.90 4.06
C LYS A 84 -11.17 13.31 3.64
N LYS A 85 -10.85 13.75 2.42
CA LYS A 85 -11.21 15.09 1.93
C LYS A 85 -12.65 15.20 1.43
N ASP A 86 -13.37 14.09 1.27
CA ASP A 86 -14.74 14.06 0.75
C ASP A 86 -15.83 14.18 1.84
N ASN A 87 -15.45 14.60 3.06
CA ASN A 87 -16.40 14.98 4.10
C ASN A 87 -16.23 16.46 4.52
N PRO A 88 -16.34 17.44 3.62
CA PRO A 88 -16.72 18.77 4.04
C PRO A 88 -18.20 18.71 4.47
N ASP A 89 -18.47 19.18 5.68
CA ASP A 89 -19.78 19.64 6.13
C ASP A 89 -20.28 20.71 5.12
N VAL A 90 -20.97 20.28 4.06
CA VAL A 90 -21.51 21.20 3.05
C VAL A 90 -22.92 21.60 3.48
N ASP A 91 -23.05 22.71 4.19
CA ASP A 91 -24.31 23.46 4.35
C ASP A 91 -24.75 23.98 2.97
N VAL A 92 -25.48 23.15 2.22
CA VAL A 92 -26.10 23.52 0.95
C VAL A 92 -27.25 24.49 1.23
N ARG A 93 -26.95 25.78 1.29
CA ARG A 93 -27.96 26.84 1.29
C ARG A 93 -28.68 26.84 -0.07
N GLN A 94 -29.92 26.37 -0.05
CA GLN A 94 -30.82 26.41 -1.19
C GLN A 94 -31.10 27.85 -1.62
N VAL A 95 -30.74 28.19 -2.85
CA VAL A 95 -31.21 29.42 -3.52
C VAL A 95 -32.60 29.17 -4.09
N SER A 96 -33.61 29.77 -3.46
CA SER A 96 -34.98 29.80 -3.96
C SER A 96 -35.08 30.69 -5.19
N ALA A 97 -35.46 30.10 -6.32
CA ALA A 97 -35.78 30.85 -7.53
C ALA A 97 -37.12 31.59 -7.36
N PRO A 98 -37.26 32.87 -7.78
CA PRO A 98 -38.55 33.53 -7.78
C PRO A 98 -39.40 33.01 -8.94
N SER A 99 -40.59 32.51 -8.60
CA SER A 99 -41.62 32.08 -9.54
C SER A 99 -42.11 33.28 -10.37
N ARG A 100 -41.88 33.25 -11.69
CA ARG A 100 -42.40 34.26 -12.61
C ARG A 100 -43.84 33.89 -12.97
N ALA A 101 -44.78 34.55 -12.31
CA ALA A 101 -46.22 34.40 -12.55
C ALA A 101 -46.61 34.72 -14.00
N THR A 102 -47.36 33.80 -14.59
CA THR A 102 -47.99 33.87 -15.90
C THR A 102 -49.06 34.95 -15.89
N LEU A 103 -48.97 35.95 -16.78
CA LEU A 103 -50.09 36.86 -17.04
C LEU A 103 -50.78 36.46 -18.34
N ARG A 104 -51.97 35.86 -18.23
CA ARG A 104 -52.97 35.75 -19.30
C ARG A 104 -53.98 36.88 -19.11
N LYS A 105 -54.09 37.78 -20.09
CA LYS A 105 -55.34 38.17 -20.77
C LYS A 105 -55.02 39.16 -21.88
#